data_AF-A0A4P5RY05-F1
#
_entry.id   AF-A0A4P5RY05-F1
#
_cell.length_a   1.000
_cell.length_b   1.000
_cell.length_c   1.000
_cell.angle_alpha   90.00
_cell.angle_beta   90.00
_cell.angle_gamma   90.00
#
_symmetry.space_group_name_H-M   'P 1'
#
loop_
_entity.id
_entity.type
_entity.pdbx_description
1 polymer ?
#
loop_
_entity_poly.entity_id
_entity_poly.type
_entity_poly.pdbx_seq_one_letter_code
_entity_poly.pdbx_strand_id
1 'polypeptide(L)'
;MAIPSVTPENYRLDIDWNEMLLSPGEAVPLLQELDKEPRIGIYEDPIFRTDVAGQKFVRNKVSHPVATHFEIKMFPTWMREDALDGFVVNTGGVTRFLKEGQLCAAFDKNFWLQIVGTGITTAYTLQLGAVLTHARWPAVTAMNIYADDMITDPLKIKFGLAEVPTGYGLGVTVDEDAIEKYRMKPPYKANLPRKILTFTLPSGQSYQFAGVNHLWRDMWMNGTLPQQSKGTNLEMWDDDGSPEFAKAYQKAESTALGKGEAILAHLLPDEEIIEGQ
;
A
#
# COMPACT_ATOMS: atom_id res chain seq x y z
N MET A 1 11.89 -6.86 19.25
CA MET A 1 10.97 -6.68 18.11
C MET A 1 11.03 -7.92 17.24
N ALA A 2 9.89 -8.36 16.67
CA ALA A 2 9.80 -9.63 15.94
C ALA A 2 10.60 -9.66 14.63
N ILE A 3 10.67 -8.54 13.89
CA ILE A 3 11.39 -8.49 12.60
C ILE A 3 12.93 -8.46 12.77
N PRO A 4 13.52 -7.61 13.64
CA PRO A 4 14.97 -7.63 13.88
C PRO A 4 15.51 -8.99 14.35
N SER A 5 14.71 -9.81 15.03
CA SER A 5 15.14 -11.16 15.46
C SER A 5 15.23 -12.18 14.33
N VAL A 6 14.66 -11.92 13.16
CA VAL A 6 14.62 -12.86 12.03
C VAL A 6 15.16 -12.28 10.72
N THR A 7 15.73 -11.07 10.76
CA THR A 7 16.27 -10.38 9.57
C THR A 7 17.68 -9.85 9.79
N PRO A 8 18.53 -9.82 8.75
CA PRO A 8 19.83 -9.17 8.79
C PRO A 8 19.76 -7.70 9.21
N GLU A 9 20.89 -7.13 9.68
CA GLU A 9 20.97 -5.72 10.07
C GLU A 9 20.74 -4.75 8.91
N ASN A 10 21.09 -5.14 7.69
CA ASN A 10 20.91 -4.34 6.48
C ASN A 10 19.52 -4.50 5.83
N TYR A 11 18.61 -5.25 6.45
CA TYR A 11 17.23 -5.34 5.99
C TYR A 11 16.53 -3.98 6.19
N ARG A 12 15.77 -3.51 5.21
CA ARG A 12 15.04 -2.24 5.28
C ARG A 12 13.54 -2.46 5.28
N LEU A 13 12.83 -1.63 6.04
CA LEU A 13 11.39 -1.61 6.19
C LEU A 13 10.88 -0.22 5.81
N ASP A 14 10.28 -0.13 4.63
CA ASP A 14 9.39 0.98 4.30
C ASP A 14 7.99 0.59 4.79
N ILE A 15 7.28 1.52 5.40
CA ILE A 15 5.98 1.25 6.02
C ILE A 15 4.95 2.19 5.40
N ASP A 16 3.79 1.63 5.07
CA ASP A 16 2.65 2.33 4.51
C ASP A 16 1.48 2.33 5.49
N TRP A 17 1.02 3.53 5.82
CA TRP A 17 -0.10 3.75 6.73
C TRP A 17 -1.41 4.00 6.03
N ASN A 18 -1.45 4.23 4.71
CA ASN A 18 -2.67 4.59 3.98
C ASN A 18 -3.51 5.64 4.74
N GLU A 19 -2.85 6.70 5.21
CA GLU A 19 -3.43 7.83 5.95
C GLU A 19 -4.01 7.48 7.33
N MET A 20 -3.79 6.25 7.84
CA MET A 20 -4.40 5.74 9.08
C MET A 20 -3.79 6.30 10.38
N LEU A 21 -2.75 7.16 10.34
CA LEU A 21 -2.36 7.96 11.50
C LEU A 21 -3.07 9.33 11.55
N LEU A 22 -3.95 9.62 10.59
CA LEU A 22 -4.92 10.73 10.59
C LEU A 22 -4.32 12.14 10.64
N SER A 23 -3.65 12.51 11.72
CA SER A 23 -3.14 13.85 11.97
C SER A 23 -1.67 13.85 12.44
N PRO A 24 -0.94 14.96 12.26
CA PRO A 24 0.44 15.07 12.73
C PRO A 24 0.61 14.85 14.24
N GLY A 25 -0.38 15.27 15.04
CA GLY A 25 -0.33 15.15 16.50
C GLY A 25 -0.33 13.69 16.97
N GLU A 26 -0.94 12.82 16.17
CA GLU A 26 -1.01 11.40 16.46
C GLU A 26 0.11 10.62 15.77
N ALA A 27 0.49 11.01 14.55
CA ALA A 27 1.53 10.35 13.78
C ALA A 27 2.93 10.55 14.40
N VAL A 28 3.31 11.78 14.71
CA VAL A 28 4.70 12.13 15.08
C VAL A 28 5.22 11.32 16.28
N PRO A 29 4.50 11.17 17.40
CA PRO A 29 4.99 10.38 18.53
C PRO A 29 5.32 8.93 18.16
N LEU A 30 4.49 8.30 17.31
CA LEU A 30 4.72 6.93 16.85
C LEU A 30 5.92 6.84 15.91
N LEU A 31 5.98 7.73 14.91
CA LEU A 31 7.06 7.72 13.93
C LEU A 31 8.42 8.01 14.59
N GLN A 32 8.49 8.89 15.58
CA GLN A 32 9.73 9.15 16.33
C GLN A 32 10.17 7.97 17.21
N GLU A 33 9.26 7.11 17.65
CA GLU A 33 9.64 5.84 18.28
C GLU A 33 10.21 4.86 17.25
N LEU A 34 9.64 4.84 16.03
CA LEU A 34 10.13 4.01 14.92
C LEU A 34 11.49 4.47 14.39
N ASP A 35 11.77 5.77 14.40
CA ASP A 35 13.08 6.36 14.03
C ASP A 35 14.26 5.76 14.84
N LYS A 36 13.98 5.15 16.00
CA LYS A 36 14.99 4.50 16.84
C LYS A 36 15.41 3.12 16.31
N GLU A 37 14.64 2.52 15.41
CA GLU A 37 14.98 1.24 14.79
C GLU A 37 15.74 1.48 13.48
N PRO A 38 17.02 1.09 13.40
CA PRO A 38 17.84 1.37 12.23
C PRO A 38 17.29 0.76 10.94
N ARG A 39 16.46 -0.30 10.99
CA ARG A 39 15.89 -0.93 9.78
C ARG A 39 14.78 -0.10 9.11
N ILE A 40 14.21 0.90 9.79
CA ILE A 40 13.18 1.76 9.18
C ILE A 40 13.79 2.56 8.02
N GLY A 41 13.07 2.59 6.91
CA GLY A 41 13.47 3.23 5.66
C GLY A 41 12.69 4.51 5.41
N ILE A 42 11.46 4.38 4.92
CA ILE A 42 10.57 5.46 4.48
C ILE A 42 9.19 5.32 5.13
N TYR A 43 8.53 6.46 5.36
CA TYR A 43 7.13 6.51 5.80
C TYR A 43 6.21 6.93 4.64
N GLU A 44 5.31 6.03 4.22
CA GLU A 44 4.29 6.26 3.20
C GLU A 44 2.94 6.62 3.82
N ASP A 45 2.35 7.72 3.33
CA ASP A 45 1.02 8.21 3.70
C ASP A 45 0.74 8.11 5.21
N PRO A 46 1.58 8.69 6.09
CA PRO A 46 1.31 8.62 7.52
C PRO A 46 -0.02 9.27 7.89
N ILE A 47 -0.34 10.40 7.27
CA ILE A 47 -1.54 11.21 7.55
C ILE A 47 -2.26 11.55 6.24
N PHE A 48 -3.39 12.25 6.33
CA PHE A 48 -4.18 12.63 5.16
C PHE A 48 -3.35 13.33 4.06
N ARG A 49 -3.49 12.85 2.81
CA ARG A 49 -2.77 13.37 1.62
C ARG A 49 -3.10 14.84 1.33
N THR A 50 -4.28 15.28 1.77
CA THR A 50 -4.78 16.66 1.60
C THR A 50 -4.23 17.62 2.65
N ASP A 51 -3.69 17.13 3.77
CA ASP A 51 -3.10 17.97 4.83
C ASP A 51 -1.62 18.29 4.53
N VAL A 52 -1.40 19.16 3.54
CA VAL A 52 -0.05 19.56 3.10
C VAL A 52 0.76 20.20 4.24
N ALA A 53 0.11 21.01 5.08
CA ALA A 53 0.77 21.65 6.22
C ALA A 53 1.19 20.60 7.27
N GLY A 54 0.32 19.62 7.53
CA GLY A 54 0.63 18.47 8.36
C GLY A 54 1.75 17.61 7.81
N GLN A 55 1.77 17.34 6.50
CA GLN A 55 2.83 16.54 5.86
C GLN A 55 4.19 17.22 6.05
N LYS A 56 4.25 18.53 5.79
CA LYS A 56 5.43 19.34 6.07
C LYS A 56 5.83 19.29 7.54
N PHE A 57 4.88 19.37 8.47
CA PHE A 57 5.17 19.27 9.90
C PHE A 57 5.75 17.90 10.27
N VAL A 58 5.14 16.81 9.82
CA VAL A 58 5.62 15.43 10.05
C VAL A 58 7.03 15.27 9.52
N ARG A 59 7.28 15.65 8.26
CA ARG A 59 8.61 15.62 7.63
C ARG A 59 9.69 16.33 8.46
N ASN A 60 9.36 17.45 9.09
CA ASN A 60 10.30 18.20 9.94
C ASN A 60 10.50 17.60 11.35
N LYS A 61 9.78 16.53 11.70
CA LYS A 61 9.83 15.91 13.03
C LYS A 61 10.39 14.50 13.04
N VAL A 62 10.47 13.85 11.88
CA VAL A 62 10.96 12.50 11.72
C VAL A 62 12.31 12.47 11.01
N SER A 63 13.02 11.36 11.16
CA SER A 63 14.40 11.19 10.66
C SER A 63 14.46 10.47 9.31
N HIS A 64 13.32 9.94 8.85
CA HIS A 64 13.18 9.15 7.63
C HIS A 64 12.35 9.91 6.59
N PRO A 65 12.56 9.66 5.27
CA PRO A 65 11.78 10.31 4.23
C PRO A 65 10.28 10.09 4.40
N VAL A 66 9.49 11.12 4.09
CA VAL A 66 8.02 11.05 4.03
C VAL A 66 7.57 11.06 2.58
N ALA A 67 6.79 10.05 2.21
CA ALA A 67 6.26 9.84 0.87
C ALA A 67 4.73 9.89 0.87
N THR A 68 4.16 10.24 -0.28
CA THR A 68 2.72 10.15 -0.53
C THR A 68 2.44 9.70 -1.94
N HIS A 69 1.23 9.21 -2.20
CA HIS A 69 0.80 8.92 -3.56
C HIS A 69 0.75 10.16 -4.45
N PHE A 70 1.29 10.04 -5.66
CA PHE A 70 1.34 11.13 -6.61
C PHE A 70 -0.07 11.52 -7.07
N GLU A 71 -0.40 12.80 -6.88
CA GLU A 71 -1.61 13.43 -7.40
C GLU A 71 -1.22 14.71 -8.14
N ILE A 72 -1.53 14.75 -9.45
CA ILE A 72 -1.12 15.85 -10.34
C ILE A 72 -1.71 17.20 -9.91
N LYS A 73 -2.91 17.22 -9.32
CA LYS A 73 -3.54 18.46 -8.85
C LYS A 73 -2.87 19.01 -7.58
N MET A 74 -2.32 18.14 -6.74
CA MET A 74 -1.68 18.50 -5.48
C MET A 74 -0.19 18.82 -5.65
N PHE A 75 0.45 18.23 -6.67
CA PHE A 75 1.89 18.36 -6.93
C PHE A 75 2.42 19.82 -6.89
N PRO A 76 1.79 20.82 -7.54
CA PRO A 76 2.28 22.20 -7.46
C PRO A 76 2.29 22.76 -6.03
N THR A 77 1.36 22.34 -5.19
CA THR A 77 1.27 22.78 -3.79
C THR A 77 2.30 22.07 -2.92
N TRP A 78 2.46 20.75 -3.08
CA TRP A 78 3.52 20.01 -2.38
C TRP A 78 4.92 20.54 -2.69
N MET A 79 5.19 20.90 -3.95
CA MET A 79 6.48 21.47 -4.34
C MET A 79 6.66 22.89 -3.79
N ARG A 80 5.62 23.73 -3.81
CA ARG A 80 5.67 25.08 -3.21
C ARG A 80 5.99 25.03 -1.72
N GLU A 81 5.39 24.09 -1.00
CA GLU A 81 5.52 23.99 0.45
C GLU A 81 6.74 23.17 0.91
N ASP A 82 7.38 22.44 -0.01
CA ASP A 82 8.39 21.41 0.27
C ASP A 82 7.93 20.42 1.36
N ALA A 83 6.72 19.89 1.18
CA ALA A 83 6.03 19.12 2.21
C ALA A 83 6.51 17.66 2.33
N LEU A 84 7.13 17.10 1.29
CA LEU A 84 7.40 15.67 1.12
C LEU A 84 8.79 15.43 0.52
N ASP A 85 9.35 14.26 0.75
CA ASP A 85 10.68 13.85 0.24
C ASP A 85 10.61 13.09 -1.09
N GLY A 86 9.45 12.47 -1.38
CA GLY A 86 9.23 11.75 -2.63
C GLY A 86 7.81 11.22 -2.75
N PHE A 87 7.59 10.36 -3.73
CA PHE A 87 6.24 9.95 -4.14
C PHE A 87 6.10 8.45 -4.39
N VAL A 88 4.86 7.98 -4.29
CA VAL A 88 4.42 6.73 -4.88
C VAL A 88 3.83 7.08 -6.24
N VAL A 89 4.50 6.71 -7.33
CA VAL A 89 3.93 6.83 -8.67
C VAL A 89 3.29 5.49 -8.99
N ASN A 90 1.96 5.45 -8.95
CA ASN A 90 1.18 4.25 -9.13
C ASN A 90 0.25 4.34 -10.34
N THR A 91 -0.18 3.17 -10.82
CA THR A 91 -1.32 2.96 -11.74
C THR A 91 -1.39 3.90 -12.96
N GLY A 92 -1.09 3.37 -14.14
CA GLY A 92 -1.32 4.12 -15.37
C GLY A 92 -0.69 3.48 -16.61
N GLY A 93 -0.88 4.13 -17.75
CA GLY A 93 -0.13 3.81 -18.96
C GLY A 93 1.23 4.50 -18.98
N VAL A 94 2.07 4.11 -19.95
CA VAL A 94 3.43 4.65 -20.16
C VAL A 94 3.46 6.18 -20.11
N THR A 95 2.52 6.83 -20.81
CA THR A 95 2.44 8.29 -20.89
C THR A 95 2.30 8.94 -19.52
N ARG A 96 1.51 8.34 -18.61
CA ARG A 96 1.31 8.86 -17.26
C ARG A 96 2.61 8.73 -16.45
N PHE A 97 3.20 7.54 -16.42
CA PHE A 97 4.46 7.29 -15.70
C PHE A 97 5.60 8.20 -16.19
N LEU A 98 5.72 8.38 -17.51
CA LEU A 98 6.72 9.29 -18.07
C LEU A 98 6.48 10.73 -17.64
N LYS A 99 5.23 11.21 -17.67
CA LYS A 99 4.88 12.57 -17.25
C LYS A 99 5.15 12.80 -15.76
N GLU A 100 4.66 11.90 -14.91
CA GLU A 100 4.80 12.02 -13.45
C GLU A 100 6.26 11.86 -13.02
N GLY A 101 6.98 10.88 -13.59
CA GLY A 101 8.40 10.72 -13.35
C GLY A 101 9.26 11.90 -13.82
N GLN A 102 8.90 12.55 -14.94
CA GLN A 102 9.55 13.80 -15.38
C GLN A 102 9.29 14.96 -14.43
N LEU A 103 8.07 15.06 -13.87
CA LEU A 103 7.74 16.06 -12.86
C LEU A 103 8.54 15.83 -11.58
N CYS A 104 8.62 14.59 -11.09
CA CYS A 104 9.46 14.25 -9.95
C CYS A 104 10.93 14.62 -10.22
N ALA A 105 11.46 14.29 -11.40
CA ALA A 105 12.82 14.64 -11.78
C ALA A 105 13.07 16.16 -11.87
N ALA A 106 12.08 16.95 -12.29
CA ALA A 106 12.21 18.41 -12.38
C ALA A 106 12.32 19.11 -11.01
N PHE A 107 12.00 18.41 -9.92
CA PHE A 107 12.06 18.91 -8.55
C PHE A 107 12.98 18.05 -7.64
N ASP A 108 13.82 17.20 -8.23
CA ASP A 108 14.73 16.28 -7.53
C ASP A 108 14.03 15.38 -6.48
N LYS A 109 12.79 14.95 -6.78
CA LYS A 109 12.01 14.06 -5.91
C LYS A 109 12.17 12.62 -6.37
N ASN A 110 12.62 11.75 -5.47
CA ASN A 110 12.64 10.31 -5.74
C ASN A 110 11.23 9.73 -5.66
N PHE A 111 11.02 8.57 -6.26
CA PHE A 111 9.75 7.88 -6.17
C PHE A 111 9.86 6.37 -6.28
N TRP A 112 8.82 5.68 -5.80
CA TRP A 112 8.54 4.28 -6.06
C TRP A 112 7.76 4.12 -7.35
N LEU A 113 8.11 3.08 -8.11
CA LEU A 113 7.17 2.49 -9.06
C LEU A 113 6.36 1.43 -8.30
N GLN A 114 5.10 1.74 -8.00
CA GLN A 114 4.16 0.79 -7.41
C GLN A 114 3.22 0.30 -8.51
N ILE A 115 3.54 -0.86 -9.07
CA ILE A 115 2.81 -1.48 -10.16
C ILE A 115 2.72 -2.98 -9.87
N VAL A 116 1.62 -3.36 -9.23
CA VAL A 116 1.42 -4.71 -8.73
C VAL A 116 0.86 -5.62 -9.82
N GLY A 117 1.45 -6.80 -10.00
CA GLY A 117 0.98 -7.75 -10.99
C GLY A 117 1.93 -8.93 -11.22
N THR A 118 1.70 -9.62 -12.34
CA THR A 118 2.45 -10.80 -12.75
C THR A 118 3.85 -10.43 -13.28
N GLY A 119 4.57 -11.39 -13.85
CA GLY A 119 5.84 -11.17 -14.53
C GLY A 119 5.75 -10.19 -15.69
N ILE A 120 4.59 -10.11 -16.36
CA ILE A 120 4.33 -9.10 -17.42
C ILE A 120 4.38 -7.69 -16.83
N THR A 121 3.66 -7.45 -15.72
CA THR A 121 3.65 -6.16 -15.03
C THR A 121 5.04 -5.83 -14.47
N THR A 122 5.75 -6.82 -13.95
CA THR A 122 7.10 -6.63 -13.43
C THR A 122 8.09 -6.24 -14.54
N ALA A 123 8.02 -6.89 -15.71
CA ALA A 123 8.84 -6.51 -16.87
C ALA A 123 8.54 -5.06 -17.32
N TYR A 124 7.26 -4.68 -17.32
CA TYR A 124 6.86 -3.30 -17.58
C TYR A 124 7.44 -2.30 -16.58
N THR A 125 7.39 -2.62 -15.28
CA THR A 125 8.02 -1.82 -14.21
C THR A 125 9.53 -1.67 -14.43
N LEU A 126 10.22 -2.74 -14.85
CA LEU A 126 11.66 -2.69 -15.13
C LEU A 126 11.99 -1.77 -16.32
N GLN A 127 11.20 -1.82 -17.40
CA GLN A 127 11.38 -0.90 -18.54
C GLN A 127 11.19 0.57 -18.12
N LEU A 128 10.19 0.86 -17.28
CA LEU A 128 9.99 2.20 -16.73
C LEU A 128 11.16 2.62 -15.81
N GLY A 129 11.60 1.74 -14.91
CA GLY A 129 12.74 1.98 -14.02
C GLY A 129 14.05 2.23 -14.77
N ALA A 130 14.20 1.69 -15.98
CA ALA A 130 15.37 1.91 -16.83
C ALA A 130 15.48 3.33 -17.39
N VAL A 131 14.34 4.02 -17.57
CA VAL A 131 14.28 5.33 -18.24
C VAL A 131 13.90 6.49 -17.30
N LEU A 132 13.32 6.18 -16.15
CA LEU A 132 12.90 7.17 -15.17
C LEU A 132 14.01 7.44 -14.14
N THR A 133 14.73 8.53 -14.33
CA THR A 133 15.96 8.87 -13.59
C THR A 133 15.83 8.99 -12.06
N HIS A 134 14.62 9.17 -11.56
CA HIS A 134 14.28 9.34 -10.14
C HIS A 134 13.44 8.19 -9.55
N ALA A 135 13.17 7.13 -10.33
CA ALA A 135 12.64 5.87 -9.84
C ALA A 135 13.74 5.10 -9.06
N ARG A 136 14.20 5.69 -7.95
CA ARG A 136 15.38 5.24 -7.19
C ARG A 136 15.03 4.52 -5.91
N TRP A 137 13.79 4.64 -5.44
CA TRP A 137 13.34 3.89 -4.28
C TRP A 137 12.87 2.48 -4.71
N PRO A 138 12.83 1.49 -3.79
CA PRO A 138 12.47 0.11 -4.13
C PRO A 138 11.12 -0.02 -4.86
N ALA A 139 11.08 -0.71 -6.00
CA ALA A 139 9.82 -0.92 -6.71
C ALA A 139 8.90 -1.87 -5.94
N VAL A 140 7.59 -1.61 -6.00
CA VAL A 140 6.55 -2.42 -5.36
C VAL A 140 5.77 -3.16 -6.45
N THR A 141 6.16 -4.41 -6.72
CA THR A 141 5.56 -5.24 -7.78
C THR A 141 4.66 -6.36 -7.28
N ALA A 142 4.85 -6.77 -6.01
CA ALA A 142 4.24 -7.95 -5.42
C ALA A 142 4.35 -9.22 -6.29
N MET A 143 5.38 -9.33 -7.14
CA MET A 143 5.50 -10.44 -8.09
C MET A 143 5.53 -11.83 -7.43
N ASN A 144 5.93 -11.89 -6.15
CA ASN A 144 6.07 -13.14 -5.39
C ASN A 144 4.78 -13.63 -4.72
N ILE A 145 3.65 -12.90 -4.81
CA ILE A 145 2.38 -13.33 -4.20
C ILE A 145 1.41 -13.97 -5.20
N TYR A 146 1.74 -13.93 -6.49
CA TYR A 146 0.94 -14.56 -7.54
C TYR A 146 1.28 -16.05 -7.66
N ALA A 147 0.27 -16.86 -7.96
CA ALA A 147 0.45 -18.30 -8.16
C ALA A 147 1.23 -18.64 -9.44
N ASP A 148 1.29 -17.71 -10.38
CA ASP A 148 1.92 -17.82 -11.69
C ASP A 148 2.31 -16.42 -12.18
N ASP A 149 3.44 -16.28 -12.88
CA ASP A 149 3.95 -15.00 -13.37
C ASP A 149 3.57 -14.72 -14.85
N MET A 150 2.87 -15.65 -15.51
CA MET A 150 2.31 -15.53 -16.87
C MET A 150 3.36 -15.32 -17.97
N ILE A 151 4.63 -15.69 -17.72
CA ILE A 151 5.72 -15.60 -18.70
C ILE A 151 6.51 -16.91 -18.74
N THR A 152 7.02 -17.28 -19.92
CA THR A 152 7.69 -18.58 -20.09
C THR A 152 9.04 -18.67 -19.38
N ASP A 153 9.73 -17.53 -19.23
CA ASP A 153 11.02 -17.41 -18.57
C ASP A 153 10.92 -16.40 -17.41
N PRO A 154 10.77 -16.87 -16.16
CA PRO A 154 10.60 -16.00 -15.00
C PRO A 154 11.74 -15.01 -14.79
N LEU A 155 11.38 -13.77 -14.39
CA LEU A 155 12.33 -12.73 -14.03
C LEU A 155 13.10 -13.13 -12.77
N LYS A 156 14.44 -13.03 -12.83
CA LYS A 156 15.31 -13.47 -11.74
C LYS A 156 15.71 -12.30 -10.85
N ILE A 157 15.33 -12.37 -9.58
CA ILE A 157 15.77 -11.42 -8.55
C ILE A 157 17.09 -11.89 -7.94
N LYS A 158 18.10 -11.03 -7.96
CA LYS A 158 19.41 -11.26 -7.33
C LYS A 158 19.79 -10.04 -6.50
N PHE A 159 20.06 -10.25 -5.21
CA PHE A 159 20.44 -9.18 -4.27
C PHE A 159 19.46 -8.00 -4.24
N GLY A 160 18.15 -8.26 -4.40
CA GLY A 160 17.11 -7.22 -4.43
C GLY A 160 17.01 -6.45 -5.75
N LEU A 161 17.69 -6.90 -6.81
CA LEU A 161 17.69 -6.29 -8.14
C LEU A 161 17.21 -7.30 -9.19
N ALA A 162 16.62 -6.78 -10.27
CA ALA A 162 16.35 -7.53 -11.49
C ALA A 162 17.03 -6.84 -12.67
N GLU A 163 17.47 -7.64 -13.65
CA GLU A 163 17.95 -7.13 -14.93
C GLU A 163 16.77 -6.68 -15.79
N VAL A 164 16.94 -5.54 -16.48
CA VAL A 164 15.94 -5.05 -17.43
C VAL A 164 15.98 -5.95 -18.67
N PRO A 165 14.85 -6.58 -19.06
CA PRO A 165 14.82 -7.42 -20.25
C PRO A 165 15.15 -6.63 -21.52
N THR A 166 15.91 -7.23 -22.44
CA THR A 166 16.46 -6.54 -23.63
C THR A 166 15.83 -6.97 -24.96
N GLY A 167 14.91 -7.94 -24.94
CA GLY A 167 14.16 -8.36 -26.12
C GLY A 167 13.18 -7.28 -26.62
N TYR A 168 12.54 -7.52 -27.76
CA TYR A 168 11.54 -6.60 -28.31
C TYR A 168 10.33 -6.43 -27.37
N GLY A 169 9.71 -5.25 -27.42
CA GLY A 169 8.56 -4.92 -26.57
C GLY A 169 8.96 -4.81 -25.10
N LEU A 170 8.29 -5.56 -24.22
CA LEU A 170 8.67 -5.64 -22.80
C LEU A 170 9.91 -6.51 -22.56
N GLY A 171 10.36 -7.25 -23.58
CA GLY A 171 11.51 -8.15 -23.52
C GLY A 171 11.24 -9.49 -22.82
N VAL A 172 9.98 -9.85 -22.61
CA VAL A 172 9.52 -11.15 -22.07
C VAL A 172 8.54 -11.82 -23.03
N THR A 173 8.48 -13.15 -22.98
CA THR A 173 7.51 -13.96 -23.74
C THR A 173 6.35 -14.35 -22.83
N VAL A 174 5.13 -14.06 -23.28
CA VAL A 174 3.90 -14.42 -22.58
C VAL A 174 3.69 -15.93 -22.62
N ASP A 175 3.29 -16.51 -21.49
CA ASP A 175 2.84 -17.89 -21.42
C ASP A 175 1.33 -17.96 -21.74
N GLU A 176 1.01 -18.24 -23.00
CA GLU A 176 -0.37 -18.37 -23.48
C GLU A 176 -1.11 -19.56 -22.84
N ASP A 177 -0.40 -20.63 -22.47
CA ASP A 177 -1.00 -21.79 -21.79
C ASP A 177 -1.40 -21.42 -20.36
N ALA A 178 -0.57 -20.63 -19.66
CA ALA A 178 -0.91 -20.07 -18.35
C ALA A 178 -2.12 -19.13 -18.45
N ILE A 179 -2.16 -18.25 -19.45
CA ILE A 179 -3.32 -17.37 -19.69
C ILE A 179 -4.60 -18.19 -19.89
N GLU A 180 -4.56 -19.25 -20.70
CA GLU A 180 -5.74 -20.09 -20.92
C GLU A 180 -6.16 -20.83 -19.65
N LYS A 181 -5.19 -21.38 -18.90
CA LYS A 181 -5.42 -22.07 -17.63
C LYS A 181 -6.10 -21.18 -16.59
N TYR A 182 -5.67 -19.93 -16.46
CA TYR A 182 -6.21 -18.97 -15.49
C TYR A 182 -7.33 -18.09 -16.05
N ARG A 183 -7.81 -18.36 -17.27
CA ARG A 183 -8.87 -17.59 -17.91
C ARG A 183 -10.13 -17.60 -17.06
N MET A 184 -10.49 -16.43 -16.54
CA MET A 184 -11.73 -16.24 -15.81
C MET A 184 -12.94 -16.35 -16.75
N LYS A 185 -14.05 -16.85 -16.21
CA LYS A 185 -15.37 -16.78 -16.87
C LYS A 185 -16.16 -15.61 -16.27
N PRO A 186 -17.13 -15.04 -17.01
CA PRO A 186 -18.09 -14.10 -16.43
C PRO A 186 -18.67 -14.65 -15.12
N PRO A 187 -18.82 -13.83 -14.06
CA PRO A 187 -18.77 -12.36 -14.06
C PRO A 187 -17.37 -11.75 -13.85
N TYR A 188 -16.28 -12.52 -14.05
CA TYR A 188 -14.91 -12.05 -13.83
C TYR A 188 -14.64 -11.56 -12.40
N LYS A 189 -15.27 -12.21 -11.42
CA LYS A 189 -15.06 -11.94 -10.00
C LYS A 189 -14.32 -13.09 -9.33
N ALA A 190 -13.24 -12.75 -8.63
CA ALA A 190 -12.56 -13.70 -7.76
C ALA A 190 -13.37 -13.86 -6.47
N ASN A 191 -13.59 -15.10 -6.04
CA ASN A 191 -14.15 -15.37 -4.71
C ASN A 191 -13.01 -15.22 -3.69
N LEU A 192 -12.97 -14.08 -3.02
CA LEU A 192 -12.00 -13.87 -1.95
C LEU A 192 -12.40 -14.67 -0.71
N PRO A 193 -11.44 -15.35 -0.04
CA PRO A 193 -11.74 -16.10 1.16
C PRO A 193 -12.22 -15.17 2.28
N ARG A 194 -13.32 -15.55 2.93
CA ARG A 194 -13.82 -14.86 4.11
C ARG A 194 -12.80 -14.93 5.23
N LYS A 195 -12.71 -13.87 6.03
CA LYS A 195 -11.83 -13.78 7.18
C LYS A 195 -12.41 -12.82 8.22
N ILE A 196 -12.05 -13.05 9.47
CA ILE A 196 -12.32 -12.11 10.56
C ILE A 196 -10.99 -11.55 11.02
N LEU A 197 -10.89 -10.22 11.02
CA LEU A 197 -9.76 -9.50 11.58
C LEU A 197 -10.12 -9.07 13.00
N THR A 198 -9.32 -9.44 14.00
CA THR A 198 -9.51 -9.01 15.39
C THR A 198 -8.41 -8.04 15.76
N PHE A 199 -8.76 -6.76 15.88
CA PHE A 199 -7.86 -5.71 16.31
C PHE A 199 -7.98 -5.52 17.83
N THR A 200 -6.88 -5.66 18.56
CA THR A 200 -6.87 -5.61 20.03
C THR A 200 -5.92 -4.51 20.50
N LEU A 201 -6.42 -3.64 21.37
CA LEU A 201 -5.66 -2.56 21.99
C LEU A 201 -4.88 -3.05 23.22
N PRO A 202 -3.86 -2.30 23.68
CA PRO A 202 -3.14 -2.61 24.92
C PRO A 202 -4.04 -2.70 26.16
N SER A 203 -5.21 -2.07 26.15
CA SER A 203 -6.21 -2.15 27.22
C SER A 203 -6.95 -3.49 27.28
N GLY A 204 -6.80 -4.35 26.28
CA GLY A 204 -7.56 -5.59 26.10
C GLY A 204 -8.90 -5.41 25.36
N GLN A 205 -9.28 -4.17 25.02
CA GLN A 205 -10.44 -3.92 24.17
C GLN A 205 -10.17 -4.43 22.74
N SER A 206 -11.14 -5.15 22.16
CA SER A 206 -11.02 -5.75 20.84
C SER A 206 -12.20 -5.42 19.93
N TYR A 207 -11.91 -5.38 18.63
CA TYR A 207 -12.85 -5.05 17.55
C TYR A 207 -12.71 -6.09 16.44
N GLN A 208 -13.84 -6.58 15.93
CA GLN A 208 -13.87 -7.62 14.90
C GLN A 208 -14.42 -7.09 13.58
N PHE A 209 -13.68 -7.33 12.51
CA PHE A 209 -13.99 -6.87 11.16
C PHE A 209 -14.13 -8.07 10.22
N ALA A 210 -15.19 -8.11 9.41
CA ALA A 210 -15.43 -9.15 8.39
C ALA A 210 -14.49 -9.06 7.17
N GLY A 211 -13.57 -8.10 7.14
CA GLY A 211 -12.62 -7.91 6.05
C GLY A 211 -11.79 -6.64 6.21
N VAL A 212 -10.73 -6.51 5.39
CA VAL A 212 -9.79 -5.39 5.47
C VAL A 212 -10.45 -4.05 5.13
N ASN A 213 -11.37 -4.01 4.15
CA ASN A 213 -12.10 -2.80 3.78
C ASN A 213 -12.98 -2.25 4.93
N HIS A 214 -13.39 -3.12 5.85
CA HIS A 214 -14.14 -2.71 7.02
C HIS A 214 -13.18 -2.11 8.08
N LEU A 215 -12.03 -2.74 8.32
CA LEU A 215 -10.97 -2.18 9.16
C LEU A 215 -10.49 -0.81 8.66
N TRP A 216 -10.15 -0.70 7.38
CA TRP A 216 -9.67 0.54 6.76
C TRP A 216 -10.67 1.67 6.87
N ARG A 217 -11.94 1.43 6.56
CA ARG A 217 -12.98 2.46 6.69
C ARG A 217 -13.08 2.99 8.11
N ASP A 218 -12.96 2.11 9.09
CA ASP A 218 -13.07 2.50 10.49
C ASP A 218 -11.85 3.30 10.97
N MET A 219 -10.64 2.82 10.62
CA MET A 219 -9.39 3.50 10.97
C MET A 219 -9.22 4.83 10.26
N TRP A 220 -9.53 4.89 8.96
CA TRP A 220 -9.26 6.04 8.10
C TRP A 220 -10.45 7.00 8.00
N MET A 221 -11.63 6.53 7.55
CA MET A 221 -12.77 7.41 7.26
C MET A 221 -13.53 7.83 8.52
N ASN A 222 -13.71 6.90 9.46
CA ASN A 222 -14.42 7.19 10.70
C ASN A 222 -13.49 7.76 11.78
N GLY A 223 -12.20 7.39 11.77
CA GLY A 223 -11.23 7.77 12.80
C GLY A 223 -11.64 7.31 14.20
N THR A 224 -12.39 6.21 14.29
CA THR A 224 -13.05 5.73 15.51
C THR A 224 -12.18 4.80 16.35
N LEU A 225 -11.14 4.20 15.75
CA LEU A 225 -10.19 3.36 16.45
C LEU A 225 -9.00 4.18 16.94
N PRO A 226 -8.49 3.91 18.16
CA PRO A 226 -7.26 4.53 18.61
C PRO A 226 -6.11 4.17 17.66
N GLN A 227 -5.22 5.15 17.49
CA GLN A 227 -3.94 5.02 16.81
C GLN A 227 -3.21 3.74 17.25
N GLN A 228 -2.50 3.10 16.31
CA GLN A 228 -1.83 1.80 16.45
C GLN A 228 -0.64 1.84 17.44
N SER A 229 -0.95 2.13 18.71
CA SER A 229 0.01 2.30 19.79
C SER A 229 0.73 1.00 20.14
N LYS A 230 1.87 1.13 20.83
CA LYS A 230 2.66 -0.03 21.25
C LYS A 230 1.82 -1.01 22.08
N GLY A 231 1.78 -2.27 21.64
CA GLY A 231 1.00 -3.35 22.27
C GLY A 231 -0.33 -3.64 21.59
N THR A 232 -0.71 -2.86 20.58
CA THR A 232 -1.79 -3.21 19.66
C THR A 232 -1.45 -4.47 18.88
N ASN A 233 -2.44 -5.33 18.64
CA ASN A 233 -2.32 -6.57 17.90
C ASN A 233 -3.44 -6.72 16.84
N LEU A 234 -3.12 -7.39 15.73
CA LEU A 234 -4.10 -7.76 14.70
C LEU A 234 -4.01 -9.28 14.46
N GLU A 235 -5.12 -9.97 14.74
CA GLU A 235 -5.24 -11.41 14.50
C GLU A 235 -6.16 -11.69 13.33
N MET A 236 -5.86 -12.75 12.60
CA MET A 236 -6.66 -13.19 11.46
C MET A 236 -7.22 -14.57 11.73
N TRP A 237 -8.54 -14.71 11.59
CA TRP A 237 -9.23 -16.00 11.56
C TRP A 237 -9.75 -16.20 10.13
N ASP A 238 -9.09 -17.06 9.36
CA ASP A 238 -9.58 -17.46 8.05
C ASP A 238 -10.77 -18.42 8.19
N ASP A 239 -11.71 -18.36 7.25
CA ASP A 239 -12.90 -19.20 7.22
C ASP A 239 -12.54 -20.69 7.16
N ASP A 240 -12.69 -21.35 8.31
CA ASP A 240 -12.46 -22.78 8.49
C ASP A 240 -13.74 -23.62 8.24
N GLY A 241 -14.83 -22.98 7.79
CA GLY A 241 -16.12 -23.62 7.56
C GLY A 241 -16.89 -23.95 8.84
N SER A 242 -16.40 -23.55 10.01
CA SER A 242 -17.06 -23.85 11.29
C SER A 242 -18.34 -23.03 11.51
N PRO A 243 -19.35 -23.59 12.21
CA PRO A 243 -20.50 -22.81 12.68
C PRO A 243 -20.09 -21.61 13.54
N GLU A 244 -19.01 -21.75 14.31
CA GLU A 244 -18.43 -20.69 15.14
C GLU A 244 -17.95 -19.51 14.28
N PHE A 245 -17.20 -19.80 13.22
CA PHE A 245 -16.76 -18.79 12.25
C PHE A 245 -17.96 -18.11 11.61
N ALA A 246 -18.92 -18.89 11.09
CA ALA A 246 -20.08 -18.34 10.39
C ALA A 246 -20.88 -17.36 11.29
N LYS A 247 -21.06 -17.72 12.57
CA LYS A 247 -21.72 -16.86 13.56
C LYS A 247 -20.91 -15.60 13.87
N ALA A 248 -19.60 -15.72 14.06
CA ALA A 248 -18.72 -14.58 14.34
C ALA A 248 -18.63 -13.63 13.14
N TYR A 249 -18.56 -14.17 11.93
CA TYR A 249 -18.52 -13.42 10.68
C TYR A 249 -19.81 -12.62 10.48
N GLN A 250 -20.97 -13.28 10.62
CA GLN A 250 -22.27 -12.61 10.52
C GLN A 250 -22.41 -11.48 11.55
N LYS A 251 -21.91 -11.69 12.78
CA LYS A 251 -21.88 -10.64 13.80
C LYS A 251 -21.01 -9.46 13.35
N ALA A 252 -19.77 -9.71 12.94
CA ALA A 252 -18.82 -8.69 12.52
C ALA A 252 -19.33 -7.86 11.33
N GLU A 253 -19.92 -8.51 10.34
CA GLU A 253 -20.50 -7.88 9.14
C GLU A 253 -21.74 -7.03 9.47
N SER A 254 -22.53 -7.43 10.46
CA SER A 254 -23.76 -6.72 10.84
C SER A 254 -23.58 -5.48 11.73
N THR A 255 -22.37 -5.24 12.24
CA THR A 255 -22.10 -4.08 13.12
C THR A 255 -22.24 -2.76 12.35
N ALA A 256 -22.44 -1.62 13.05
CA ALA A 256 -22.43 -0.30 12.39
C ALA A 256 -21.10 -0.06 11.65
N LEU A 257 -20.01 -0.51 12.26
CA LEU A 257 -18.69 -0.59 11.64
C LEU A 257 -18.78 -1.47 10.36
N GLY A 258 -19.38 -2.67 10.46
CA GLY A 258 -19.42 -3.70 9.41
C GLY A 258 -20.34 -3.44 8.24
N LYS A 259 -21.39 -2.65 8.46
CA LYS A 259 -22.29 -2.18 7.41
C LYS A 259 -21.71 -1.03 6.60
N GLY A 260 -20.58 -0.46 7.05
CA GLY A 260 -19.93 0.63 6.33
C GLY A 260 -20.74 1.93 6.30
N GLU A 261 -21.70 2.09 7.22
CA GLU A 261 -22.36 3.37 7.46
C GLU A 261 -21.34 4.27 8.16
N ALA A 262 -20.51 4.95 7.37
CA ALA A 262 -19.65 5.98 7.94
C ALA A 262 -20.54 6.97 8.68
N ILE A 263 -20.12 7.42 9.87
CA ILE A 263 -20.85 8.44 10.64
C ILE A 263 -21.10 9.68 9.76
N LEU A 264 -20.25 9.90 8.75
CA LEU A 264 -20.30 10.96 7.76
C LEU A 264 -20.67 10.50 6.34
N ALA A 265 -21.17 9.27 6.13
CA ALA A 265 -21.52 8.77 4.80
C ALA A 265 -22.54 9.67 4.06
N HIS A 266 -23.36 10.40 4.83
CA HIS A 266 -24.31 11.39 4.33
C HIS A 266 -23.66 12.70 3.83
N LEU A 267 -22.35 12.89 4.02
CA LEU A 267 -21.60 14.08 3.62
C LEU A 267 -20.63 13.83 2.46
N LEU A 268 -20.39 12.56 2.11
CA LEU A 268 -19.60 12.21 0.95
C LEU A 268 -20.49 12.30 -0.30
N PRO A 269 -20.04 12.94 -1.40
CA PRO A 269 -20.75 12.85 -2.66
C PRO A 269 -20.82 11.38 -3.09
N ASP A 270 -21.88 11.00 -3.79
CA ASP A 270 -22.05 9.67 -4.40
C ASP A 270 -20.96 9.44 -5.46
N GLU A 271 -19.74 9.11 -5.04
CA GLU A 271 -18.69 8.62 -5.93
C GLU A 271 -18.68 7.10 -5.84
N GLU A 272 -18.81 6.47 -7.02
CA GLU A 272 -18.64 5.03 -7.20
C GLU A 272 -17.39 4.58 -6.46
N ILE A 273 -17.55 3.62 -5.55
CA ILE A 273 -16.44 2.85 -5.01
C ILE A 273 -15.77 2.21 -6.22
N ILE A 274 -14.69 2.81 -6.70
CA ILE A 274 -13.81 2.18 -7.69
C ILE A 274 -13.15 1.02 -6.94
N GLU A 275 -13.63 -0.20 -7.19
CA GLU A 275 -12.90 -1.42 -6.90
C GLU A 275 -11.55 -1.32 -7.61
N GLY A 276 -10.49 -1.04 -6.85
CA GLY A 276 -9.11 -0.97 -7.36
C GLY A 276 -8.37 0.29 -6.92
N GLN A 277 -7.97 0.32 -5.64
CA GLN A 277 -6.76 0.99 -5.17
C GLN A 277 -5.98 -0.02 -4.35
#